data_AF-A0A7C4ERH0-F1
#
_entry.id   AF-A0A7C4ERH0-F1
#
_cell.length_a   1.000
_cell.length_b   1.000
_cell.length_c   1.000
_cell.angle_alpha   90.00
_cell.angle_beta   90.00
_cell.angle_gamma   90.00
#
_symmetry.space_group_name_H-M   'P 1'
#
loop_
_entity.id
_entity.type
_entity.pdbx_description
1 polymer ?
#
loop_
_entity_poly.entity_id
_entity_poly.type
_entity_poly.pdbx_seq_one_letter_code
_entity_poly.pdbx_strand_id
1 'polypeptide(L)'
;PQHIFSCLHAMIAFVQDTGGSFTTFYNGPECGASAPDHLHFQACPAGSIPLVLQFDKLHTDTQVMHPVSSLCTTKTIACSVGELDRRALFFCSTTDPEVLQHQIHAVVVYLQNETASAEEPLINIIISGSNQRLQGIIFPRKAHRPACYFSRGKSKLLVSPGAVDIGGLIVLPRREDFERITGEQILNIFSEVCYGKDIFKNL
;
A
#
# COMPACT_ATOMS: atom_id res chain seq x y z
N PRO A 1 -16.98 -8.16 8.06
CA PRO A 1 -15.99 -7.06 8.18
C PRO A 1 -14.88 -7.26 7.13
N GLN A 2 -14.30 -6.19 6.61
CA GLN A 2 -13.28 -6.26 5.56
C GLN A 2 -12.04 -7.03 6.09
N HIS A 3 -11.86 -8.27 5.61
CA HIS A 3 -10.68 -9.08 5.90
C HIS A 3 -9.99 -9.43 4.59
N ILE A 4 -8.79 -8.89 4.37
CA ILE A 4 -8.00 -9.07 3.16
C ILE A 4 -7.82 -10.54 2.80
N PHE A 5 -7.65 -11.42 3.80
CA PHE A 5 -7.41 -12.85 3.56
C PHE A 5 -8.53 -13.54 2.79
N SER A 6 -9.75 -13.02 2.86
CA SER A 6 -10.89 -13.57 2.12
C SER A 6 -10.97 -13.13 0.64
N CYS A 7 -10.19 -12.14 0.22
CA CYS A 7 -10.17 -11.68 -1.18
C CYS A 7 -8.78 -11.58 -1.83
N LEU A 8 -7.68 -11.76 -1.07
CA LEU A 8 -6.32 -11.62 -1.58
C LEU A 8 -6.03 -12.54 -2.77
N HIS A 9 -6.48 -13.79 -2.71
CA HIS A 9 -6.34 -14.73 -3.82
C HIS A 9 -7.03 -14.21 -5.10
N ALA A 10 -8.19 -13.57 -4.96
CA ALA A 10 -8.95 -13.00 -6.07
C ALA A 10 -8.26 -11.75 -6.65
N MET A 11 -7.65 -10.93 -5.79
CA MET A 11 -6.84 -9.79 -6.22
C MET A 11 -5.65 -10.22 -7.08
N ILE A 12 -4.95 -11.28 -6.67
CA ILE A 12 -3.79 -11.84 -7.39
C ILE A 12 -4.25 -12.49 -8.69
N ALA A 13 -5.27 -13.34 -8.63
CA ALA A 13 -5.83 -14.00 -9.81
C ALA A 13 -6.31 -12.99 -10.86
N PHE A 14 -6.99 -11.91 -10.46
CA PHE A 14 -7.44 -10.88 -11.39
C PHE A 14 -6.27 -10.22 -12.17
N VAL A 15 -5.14 -9.97 -11.51
CA VAL A 15 -3.95 -9.43 -12.18
C VAL A 15 -3.40 -10.44 -13.21
N GLN A 16 -3.39 -11.74 -12.87
CA GLN A 16 -2.95 -12.80 -13.78
C GLN A 16 -3.91 -12.98 -14.97
N ASP A 17 -5.21 -13.06 -14.70
CA ASP A 17 -6.25 -13.30 -15.69
C ASP A 17 -6.35 -12.15 -16.71
N THR A 18 -6.02 -10.92 -16.29
CA THR A 18 -5.94 -9.76 -17.19
C THR A 18 -4.59 -9.61 -17.89
N GLY A 19 -3.68 -10.57 -17.72
CA GLY A 19 -2.35 -10.54 -18.31
C GLY A 19 -1.47 -9.40 -17.81
N GLY A 20 -1.77 -8.84 -16.63
CA GLY A 20 -1.11 -7.64 -16.11
C GLY A 20 -1.63 -6.33 -16.69
N SER A 21 -2.75 -6.33 -17.43
CA SER A 21 -3.35 -5.09 -17.95
C SER A 21 -3.95 -4.20 -16.86
N PHE A 22 -4.17 -4.77 -15.67
CA PHE A 22 -4.70 -4.07 -14.50
C PHE A 22 -3.83 -4.29 -13.27
N THR A 23 -3.88 -3.31 -12.38
CA THR A 23 -3.34 -3.35 -11.01
C THR A 23 -4.50 -3.35 -10.04
N THR A 24 -4.52 -4.29 -9.09
CA THR A 24 -5.52 -4.32 -8.03
C THR A 24 -5.00 -3.64 -6.77
N PHE A 25 -5.90 -3.07 -5.99
CA PHE A 25 -5.57 -2.44 -4.72
C PHE A 25 -6.69 -2.59 -3.70
N TYR A 26 -6.30 -2.57 -2.44
CA TYR A 26 -7.17 -2.75 -1.29
C TYR A 26 -6.93 -1.65 -0.26
N ASN A 27 -8.03 -1.13 0.27
CA ASN A 27 -8.05 -0.20 1.38
C ASN A 27 -8.63 -0.95 2.56
N GLY A 28 -7.82 -1.22 3.58
CA GLY A 28 -8.27 -1.86 4.81
C GLY A 28 -9.26 -0.99 5.60
N PRO A 29 -9.69 -1.49 6.77
CA PRO A 29 -10.58 -0.77 7.67
C PRO A 29 -10.09 0.66 7.87
N GLU A 30 -10.98 1.64 7.76
CA GLU A 30 -10.65 3.05 7.95
C GLU A 30 -9.41 3.54 7.16
N CYS A 31 -9.07 2.94 6.01
CA CYS A 31 -7.91 3.35 5.19
C CYS A 31 -8.35 3.95 3.84
N GLY A 32 -9.44 4.71 3.84
CA GLY A 32 -10.04 5.29 2.63
C GLY A 32 -11.11 4.40 1.98
N ALA A 33 -11.56 3.33 2.65
CA ALA A 33 -12.73 2.57 2.23
C ALA A 33 -14.01 3.40 2.42
N SER A 34 -14.79 3.58 1.35
CA SER A 34 -16.07 4.32 1.37
C SER A 34 -17.26 3.46 1.80
N ALA A 35 -17.12 2.13 1.79
CA ALA A 35 -18.15 1.15 2.16
C ALA A 35 -17.58 0.16 3.19
N PRO A 36 -17.60 0.48 4.49
CA PRO A 36 -17.05 -0.40 5.54
C PRO A 36 -17.85 -1.70 5.70
N ASP A 37 -19.06 -1.74 5.18
CA ASP A 37 -20.03 -2.83 5.35
C ASP A 37 -19.83 -3.97 4.35
N HIS A 38 -19.00 -3.75 3.31
CA HIS A 38 -18.77 -4.73 2.24
C HIS A 38 -17.28 -4.84 1.89
N LEU A 39 -16.80 -6.08 1.85
CA LEU A 39 -15.47 -6.39 1.33
C LEU A 39 -15.45 -6.16 -0.18
N HIS A 40 -14.48 -5.36 -0.62
CA HIS A 40 -14.20 -5.17 -2.03
C HIS A 40 -12.71 -4.84 -2.20
N PHE A 41 -12.16 -5.21 -3.34
CA PHE A 41 -10.94 -4.63 -3.85
C PHE A 41 -11.29 -3.81 -5.09
N GLN A 42 -10.36 -2.97 -5.51
CA GLN A 42 -10.50 -2.12 -6.69
C GLN A 42 -9.40 -2.43 -7.69
N ALA A 43 -9.59 -2.01 -8.94
CA ALA A 43 -8.61 -2.17 -10.00
C ALA A 43 -8.49 -0.90 -10.83
N CYS A 44 -7.30 -0.64 -11.36
CA CYS A 44 -7.03 0.43 -12.31
C CYS A 44 -6.13 -0.10 -13.45
N PRO A 45 -6.11 0.55 -14.62
CA PRO A 45 -5.20 0.18 -15.69
C PRO A 45 -3.75 0.16 -15.20
N ALA A 46 -2.98 -0.84 -15.61
CA ALA A 46 -1.57 -0.93 -15.25
C ALA A 46 -0.82 0.35 -15.64
N GLY A 47 0.09 0.79 -14.76
CA GLY A 47 0.83 2.04 -14.91
C GLY A 47 0.08 3.31 -14.49
N SER A 48 -1.15 3.19 -13.96
CA SER A 48 -1.88 4.34 -13.41
C SER A 48 -1.36 4.80 -12.05
N ILE A 49 -0.70 3.92 -11.29
CA ILE A 49 -0.15 4.23 -9.95
C ILE A 49 1.36 4.52 -10.09
N PRO A 50 1.83 5.78 -9.89
CA PRO A 50 3.21 6.18 -10.19
C PRO A 50 4.29 5.38 -9.46
N LEU A 51 4.03 4.98 -8.21
CA LEU A 51 4.99 4.23 -7.43
C LEU A 51 5.17 2.79 -7.95
N VAL A 52 4.11 2.19 -8.51
CA VAL A 52 4.17 0.86 -9.12
C VAL A 52 5.22 0.78 -10.23
N LEU A 53 5.30 1.83 -11.05
CA LEU A 53 6.25 1.93 -12.16
C LEU A 53 7.72 2.08 -11.72
N GLN A 54 7.96 2.38 -10.44
CA GLN A 54 9.29 2.68 -9.92
C GLN A 54 9.88 1.53 -9.10
N PHE A 55 9.11 0.48 -8.78
CA PHE A 55 9.55 -0.54 -7.83
C PHE A 55 10.74 -1.35 -8.28
N ASP A 56 10.86 -1.70 -9.57
CA ASP A 56 12.02 -2.43 -10.06
C ASP A 56 13.32 -1.65 -9.79
N LYS A 57 13.28 -0.32 -9.84
CA LYS A 57 14.41 0.55 -9.50
C LYS A 57 14.58 0.68 -7.98
N LEU A 58 13.51 0.97 -7.25
CA LEU A 58 13.54 1.19 -5.80
C LEU A 58 13.99 -0.06 -5.04
N HIS A 59 13.55 -1.25 -5.45
CA HIS A 59 13.93 -2.51 -4.80
C HIS A 59 15.44 -2.78 -4.92
N THR A 60 16.08 -2.31 -6.00
CA THR A 60 17.53 -2.42 -6.17
C THR A 60 18.32 -1.33 -5.44
N ASP A 61 17.64 -0.29 -4.96
CA ASP A 61 18.25 0.77 -4.18
C ASP A 61 18.32 0.38 -2.69
N THR A 62 19.49 -0.12 -2.29
CA THR A 62 19.73 -0.60 -0.93
C THR A 62 19.78 0.51 0.12
N GLN A 63 19.79 1.78 -0.29
CA GLN A 63 19.66 2.91 0.64
C GLN A 63 18.21 3.14 1.06
N VAL A 64 17.25 2.74 0.21
CA VAL A 64 15.82 2.93 0.42
C VAL A 64 15.15 1.63 0.89
N MET A 65 15.52 0.51 0.27
CA MET A 65 14.93 -0.80 0.50
C MET A 65 15.95 -1.79 1.06
N HIS A 66 15.60 -2.47 2.15
CA HIS A 66 16.42 -3.44 2.83
C HIS A 66 15.83 -4.85 2.64
N PRO A 67 16.58 -5.82 2.10
CA PRO A 67 16.11 -7.19 1.94
C PRO A 67 15.71 -7.84 3.27
N VAL A 68 14.62 -8.60 3.26
CA VAL A 68 14.16 -9.40 4.40
C VAL A 68 14.50 -10.86 4.11
N SER A 69 15.70 -11.29 4.52
CA SER A 69 16.25 -12.60 4.18
C SER A 69 15.44 -13.77 4.76
N SER A 70 14.83 -13.59 5.94
CA SER A 70 13.94 -14.57 6.57
C SER A 70 12.72 -14.95 5.70
N LEU A 71 12.31 -14.05 4.81
CA LEU A 71 11.18 -14.23 3.89
C LEU A 71 11.61 -14.70 2.49
N CYS A 72 12.91 -14.69 2.18
CA CYS A 72 13.45 -15.09 0.88
C CYS A 72 13.95 -16.54 0.93
N THR A 73 13.04 -17.52 0.79
CA THR A 73 13.38 -18.95 0.88
C THR A 73 13.98 -19.53 -0.41
N THR A 74 13.82 -18.85 -1.54
CA THR A 74 14.35 -19.27 -2.85
C THR A 74 14.82 -18.06 -3.66
N LYS A 75 15.60 -18.30 -4.74
CA LYS A 75 16.11 -17.22 -5.62
C LYS A 75 15.02 -16.49 -6.41
N THR A 76 13.80 -17.03 -6.49
CA THR A 76 12.69 -16.43 -7.24
C THR A 76 11.84 -15.49 -6.39
N ILE A 77 12.14 -15.36 -5.10
CA ILE A 77 11.41 -14.54 -4.13
C ILE A 77 12.31 -13.40 -3.70
N ALA A 78 11.83 -12.17 -3.87
CA ALA A 78 12.50 -10.98 -3.39
C ALA A 78 11.56 -10.22 -2.45
N CYS A 79 11.89 -10.19 -1.17
CA CYS A 79 11.17 -9.44 -0.15
C CYS A 79 12.07 -8.33 0.41
N SER A 80 11.53 -7.13 0.56
CA SER A 80 12.25 -5.98 1.12
C SER A 80 11.31 -5.05 1.86
N VAL A 81 11.83 -4.36 2.87
CA VAL A 81 11.16 -3.26 3.57
C VAL A 81 11.92 -1.96 3.40
N GLY A 82 11.23 -0.84 3.44
CA GLY A 82 11.88 0.46 3.32
C GLY A 82 10.98 1.60 3.73
N GLU A 83 11.47 2.81 3.55
CA GLU A 83 10.68 4.02 3.70
C GLU A 83 10.94 4.96 2.52
N LEU A 84 9.85 5.42 1.91
CA LEU A 84 9.88 6.37 0.82
C LEU A 84 8.91 7.51 1.14
N ASP A 85 9.37 8.76 1.00
CA ASP A 85 8.51 9.93 1.13
C ASP A 85 7.65 9.90 2.42
N ARG A 86 8.27 9.51 3.55
CA ARG A 86 7.67 9.37 4.89
C ARG A 86 6.59 8.26 4.99
N ARG A 87 6.68 7.23 4.16
CA ARG A 87 5.82 6.05 4.19
C ARG A 87 6.68 4.79 4.23
N ALA A 88 6.53 4.01 5.29
CA ALA A 88 7.04 2.66 5.31
C ALA A 88 6.34 1.81 4.25
N LEU A 89 7.07 0.89 3.63
CA LEU A 89 6.50 -0.11 2.74
C LEU A 89 7.19 -1.47 2.86
N PHE A 90 6.40 -2.52 2.74
CA PHE A 90 6.87 -3.85 2.43
C PHE A 90 6.66 -4.13 0.95
N PHE A 91 7.61 -4.79 0.31
CA PHE A 91 7.56 -5.20 -1.09
C PHE A 91 7.90 -6.69 -1.21
N CYS A 92 7.11 -7.41 -2.01
CA CYS A 92 7.39 -8.78 -2.42
C CYS A 92 7.29 -8.90 -3.94
N SER A 93 8.25 -9.58 -4.55
CA SER A 93 8.17 -10.00 -5.95
C SER A 93 8.48 -11.48 -6.10
N THR A 94 7.67 -12.17 -6.90
CA THR A 94 7.75 -13.61 -7.11
C THR A 94 7.09 -13.99 -8.44
N THR A 95 7.42 -15.17 -8.98
CA THR A 95 6.73 -15.77 -10.12
C THR A 95 5.55 -16.65 -9.70
N ASP A 96 5.38 -16.87 -8.40
CA ASP A 96 4.41 -17.81 -7.81
C ASP A 96 3.31 -17.05 -7.03
N PRO A 97 2.03 -17.15 -7.43
CA PRO A 97 0.93 -16.47 -6.76
C PRO A 97 0.69 -16.95 -5.32
N GLU A 98 0.91 -18.23 -5.02
CA GLU A 98 0.73 -18.78 -3.66
C GLU A 98 1.81 -18.22 -2.73
N VAL A 99 3.03 -18.09 -3.23
CA VAL A 99 4.11 -17.41 -2.49
C VAL A 99 3.74 -15.96 -2.22
N LEU A 100 3.24 -15.22 -3.22
CA LEU A 100 2.87 -13.82 -3.00
C LEU A 100 1.79 -13.71 -1.92
N GLN A 101 0.76 -14.56 -2.01
CA GLN A 101 -0.30 -14.62 -1.01
C GLN A 101 0.25 -14.92 0.39
N HIS A 102 1.14 -15.90 0.51
CA HIS A 102 1.76 -16.28 1.78
C HIS A 102 2.58 -15.14 2.39
N GLN A 103 3.39 -14.45 1.58
CA GLN A 103 4.24 -13.34 2.05
C GLN A 103 3.40 -12.15 2.50
N ILE A 104 2.38 -11.78 1.73
CA ILE A 104 1.45 -10.71 2.12
C ILE A 104 0.72 -11.10 3.42
N HIS A 105 0.26 -12.34 3.55
CA HIS A 105 -0.37 -12.83 4.78
C HIS A 105 0.56 -12.74 6.00
N ALA A 106 1.80 -13.22 5.87
CA ALA A 106 2.79 -13.16 6.94
C ALA A 106 3.04 -11.73 7.43
N VAL A 107 3.16 -10.78 6.51
CA VAL A 107 3.38 -9.36 6.86
C VAL A 107 2.13 -8.72 7.47
N VAL A 108 0.93 -9.07 7.02
CA VAL A 108 -0.32 -8.59 7.66
C VAL A 108 -0.41 -9.09 9.10
N VAL A 109 -0.10 -10.36 9.36
CA VAL A 109 -0.08 -10.92 10.72
C VAL A 109 1.00 -10.26 11.58
N TYR A 110 2.18 -10.02 11.03
CA TYR A 110 3.23 -9.26 11.70
C TYR A 110 2.75 -7.86 12.10
N LEU A 111 2.15 -7.12 11.16
CA LEU A 111 1.65 -5.77 11.42
C LEU A 111 0.52 -5.76 12.44
N GLN A 112 -0.35 -6.77 12.44
CA GLN A 112 -1.39 -6.91 13.46
C GLN A 112 -0.79 -7.00 14.86
N ASN A 113 0.26 -7.81 15.04
CA ASN A 113 0.96 -7.95 16.31
C ASN A 113 1.73 -6.67 16.70
N GLU A 114 2.49 -6.08 15.78
CA GLU A 114 3.30 -4.89 16.05
C GLU A 114 2.43 -3.66 16.37
N THR A 115 1.21 -3.58 15.82
CA THR A 115 0.25 -2.49 16.10
C THR A 115 -0.73 -2.82 17.23
N ALA A 116 -0.63 -4.01 17.83
CA ALA A 116 -1.58 -4.52 18.84
C ALA A 116 -3.06 -4.40 18.40
N SER A 117 -3.33 -4.63 17.11
CA SER A 117 -4.68 -4.54 16.56
C SER A 117 -5.49 -5.79 16.91
N ALA A 118 -6.67 -5.59 17.49
CA ALA A 118 -7.61 -6.68 17.79
C ALA A 118 -8.20 -7.31 16.51
N GLU A 119 -8.30 -6.52 15.44
CA GLU A 119 -8.82 -6.90 14.13
C GLU A 119 -7.72 -6.74 13.06
N GLU A 120 -8.08 -6.73 11.78
CA GLU A 120 -7.16 -6.40 10.69
C GLU A 120 -6.47 -5.03 10.94
N PRO A 121 -5.13 -4.96 10.85
CA PRO A 121 -4.41 -3.69 11.02
C PRO A 121 -4.78 -2.72 9.90
N LEU A 122 -4.65 -1.42 10.18
CA LEU A 122 -4.84 -0.39 9.15
C LEU A 122 -3.76 -0.55 8.07
N ILE A 123 -4.17 -0.92 6.85
CA ILE A 123 -3.25 -1.21 5.74
C ILE A 123 -3.81 -0.76 4.39
N ASN A 124 -2.91 -0.45 3.47
CA ASN A 124 -3.20 -0.45 2.04
C ASN A 124 -2.34 -1.49 1.33
N ILE A 125 -2.93 -2.18 0.37
CA ILE A 125 -2.23 -3.20 -0.43
C ILE A 125 -2.39 -2.86 -1.91
N ILE A 126 -1.32 -3.07 -2.68
CA ILE A 126 -1.33 -2.96 -4.14
C ILE A 126 -0.72 -4.24 -4.71
N ILE A 127 -1.42 -4.89 -5.64
CA ILE A 127 -0.94 -6.04 -6.38
C ILE A 127 -0.86 -5.68 -7.87
N SER A 128 0.31 -5.90 -8.45
CA SER A 128 0.59 -5.63 -9.86
C SER A 128 1.48 -6.73 -10.42
N GLY A 129 1.64 -6.77 -11.73
CA GLY A 129 2.53 -7.75 -12.35
C GLY A 129 2.21 -7.97 -13.81
N SER A 130 2.86 -8.99 -14.35
CA SER A 130 2.60 -9.55 -15.68
C SER A 130 2.63 -11.08 -15.59
N ASN A 131 2.39 -11.76 -16.70
CA ASN A 131 2.42 -13.23 -16.77
C ASN A 131 3.74 -13.87 -16.27
N GLN A 132 4.82 -13.11 -16.19
CA GLN A 132 6.13 -13.60 -15.75
C GLN A 132 6.45 -13.30 -14.29
N ARG A 133 5.84 -12.27 -13.70
CA ARG A 133 6.22 -11.79 -12.37
C ARG A 133 5.08 -11.02 -11.71
N LEU A 134 4.79 -11.39 -10.48
CA LEU A 134 3.85 -10.72 -9.59
C LEU A 134 4.61 -9.88 -8.56
N GLN A 135 3.97 -8.81 -8.14
CA GLN A 135 4.48 -7.84 -7.18
C GLN A 135 3.36 -7.45 -6.22
N GLY A 136 3.67 -7.43 -4.93
CA GLY A 136 2.76 -6.95 -3.90
C GLY A 136 3.44 -5.93 -3.01
N ILE A 137 2.71 -4.87 -2.66
CA ILE A 137 3.17 -3.82 -1.76
C ILE A 137 2.16 -3.67 -0.63
N ILE A 138 2.69 -3.49 0.59
CA ILE A 138 1.88 -3.16 1.77
C ILE A 138 2.38 -1.84 2.35
N PHE A 139 1.45 -0.92 2.58
CA PHE A 139 1.67 0.29 3.37
C PHE A 139 0.96 0.16 4.71
N PRO A 140 1.69 0.04 5.83
CA PRO A 140 1.10 0.11 7.16
C PRO A 140 0.61 1.54 7.44
N ARG A 141 -0.66 1.65 7.81
CA ARG A 141 -1.36 2.90 8.10
C ARG A 141 -1.52 3.09 9.60
N LYS A 142 -1.58 4.34 10.05
CA LYS A 142 -1.83 4.70 11.46
C LYS A 142 -3.08 5.54 11.69
N ALA A 143 -3.65 6.11 10.62
CA ALA A 143 -4.85 6.92 10.69
C ALA A 143 -5.62 6.92 9.36
N HIS A 144 -6.93 7.07 9.47
CA HIS A 144 -7.83 7.18 8.31
C HIS A 144 -7.59 8.44 7.50
N ARG A 145 -7.56 9.58 8.19
CA ARG A 145 -7.50 10.90 7.55
C ARG A 145 -6.50 11.79 8.27
N PRO A 146 -5.77 12.63 7.52
CA PRO A 146 -4.87 13.62 8.11
C PRO A 146 -5.65 14.73 8.82
N ALA A 147 -4.97 15.48 9.69
CA ALA A 147 -5.54 16.58 10.47
C ALA A 147 -6.14 17.69 9.57
N CYS A 148 -5.56 17.91 8.38
CA CYS A 148 -6.07 18.88 7.41
C CYS A 148 -7.50 18.54 6.90
N TYR A 149 -7.93 17.28 6.96
CA TYR A 149 -9.31 16.89 6.59
C TYR A 149 -10.36 17.48 7.54
N PHE A 150 -10.04 17.50 8.84
CA PHE A 150 -10.94 17.98 9.90
C PHE A 150 -10.81 19.47 10.19
N SER A 151 -9.78 20.11 9.61
CA SER A 151 -9.53 21.55 9.78
C SER A 151 -10.66 22.41 9.18
N ARG A 152 -10.68 23.70 9.56
CA ARG A 152 -11.64 24.69 9.06
C ARG A 152 -10.94 25.80 8.28
N GLY A 153 -11.68 26.47 7.39
CA GLY A 153 -11.18 27.60 6.61
C GLY A 153 -10.00 27.21 5.71
N LYS A 154 -9.01 28.11 5.60
CA LYS A 154 -7.86 27.96 4.68
C LYS A 154 -6.94 26.76 5.01
N SER A 155 -7.00 26.22 6.22
CA SER A 155 -6.20 25.05 6.62
C SER A 155 -6.84 23.73 6.22
N LYS A 156 -8.13 23.73 5.84
CA LYS A 156 -8.84 22.52 5.41
C LYS A 156 -8.32 22.06 4.05
N LEU A 157 -7.96 20.79 3.91
CA LEU A 157 -7.77 20.12 2.62
C LEU A 157 -8.68 18.91 2.58
N LEU A 158 -9.55 18.79 1.59
CA LEU A 158 -10.41 17.62 1.46
C LEU A 158 -9.64 16.46 0.81
N VAL A 159 -8.78 15.83 1.62
CA VAL A 159 -7.91 14.72 1.21
C VAL A 159 -8.02 13.56 2.20
N SER A 160 -8.26 12.35 1.70
CA SER A 160 -8.47 11.14 2.50
C SER A 160 -7.70 9.98 1.85
N PRO A 161 -6.38 9.89 2.05
CA PRO A 161 -5.54 8.99 1.28
C PRO A 161 -5.97 7.52 1.37
N GLY A 162 -6.18 6.89 0.22
CA GLY A 162 -6.24 5.43 0.04
C GLY A 162 -4.98 4.88 -0.61
N ALA A 163 -5.04 3.62 -1.08
CA ALA A 163 -3.91 2.94 -1.70
C ALA A 163 -3.37 3.68 -2.93
N VAL A 164 -4.25 4.25 -3.76
CA VAL A 164 -3.86 4.99 -4.98
C VAL A 164 -3.14 6.30 -4.62
N ASP A 165 -3.66 7.05 -3.64
CA ASP A 165 -3.04 8.28 -3.14
C ASP A 165 -1.64 8.03 -2.58
N ILE A 166 -1.51 7.00 -1.73
CA ILE A 166 -0.25 6.57 -1.14
C ILE A 166 0.73 6.00 -2.17
N GLY A 167 0.19 5.40 -3.23
CA GLY A 167 0.91 4.98 -4.43
C GLY A 167 1.37 6.14 -5.32
N GLY A 168 1.13 7.40 -4.93
CA GLY A 168 1.66 8.59 -5.59
C GLY A 168 0.69 9.29 -6.53
N LEU A 169 -0.58 8.88 -6.60
CA LEU A 169 -1.61 9.57 -7.37
C LEU A 169 -2.64 10.21 -6.42
N ILE A 170 -2.36 11.43 -5.97
CA ILE A 170 -3.23 12.18 -5.05
C ILE A 170 -4.45 12.75 -5.80
N VAL A 171 -5.66 12.39 -5.37
CA VAL A 171 -6.91 12.92 -5.93
C VAL A 171 -7.48 14.01 -5.03
N LEU A 172 -7.66 15.21 -5.58
CA LEU A 172 -8.26 16.36 -4.87
C LEU A 172 -9.57 16.78 -5.54
N PRO A 173 -10.73 16.57 -4.89
CA PRO A 173 -12.03 16.83 -5.50
C PRO A 173 -12.38 18.33 -5.58
N ARG A 174 -11.66 19.18 -4.83
CA ARG A 174 -11.89 20.62 -4.78
C ARG A 174 -10.73 21.34 -5.47
N ARG A 175 -11.06 22.14 -6.49
CA ARG A 175 -10.08 22.93 -7.25
C ARG A 175 -9.18 23.78 -6.34
N GLU A 176 -9.75 24.44 -5.33
CA GLU A 176 -8.98 25.26 -4.39
C GLU A 176 -7.95 24.46 -3.57
N ASP A 177 -8.22 23.18 -3.31
CA ASP A 177 -7.30 22.30 -2.59
C ASP A 177 -6.20 21.83 -3.55
N PHE A 178 -6.55 21.51 -4.80
CA PHE A 178 -5.61 21.17 -5.86
C PHE A 178 -4.63 22.30 -6.16
N GLU A 179 -5.10 23.55 -6.27
CA GLU A 179 -4.26 24.70 -6.58
C GLU A 179 -3.35 25.10 -5.42
N ARG A 180 -3.70 24.73 -4.18
CA ARG A 180 -2.98 25.14 -2.98
C ARG A 180 -2.04 24.08 -2.43
N ILE A 181 -2.32 22.80 -2.66
CA ILE A 181 -1.52 21.73 -2.07
C ILE A 181 -0.05 21.82 -2.52
N THR A 182 0.88 21.59 -1.60
CA THR A 182 2.32 21.56 -1.89
C THR A 182 2.89 20.17 -1.66
N GLY A 183 4.06 19.89 -2.24
CA GLY A 183 4.78 18.65 -1.99
C GLY A 183 5.05 18.40 -0.51
N GLU A 184 5.43 19.45 0.24
CA GLU A 184 5.65 19.34 1.68
C GLU A 184 4.36 19.02 2.45
N GLN A 185 3.21 19.56 2.03
CA GLN A 185 1.93 19.18 2.62
C GLN A 185 1.58 17.72 2.35
N ILE A 186 1.88 17.21 1.15
CA ILE A 186 1.69 15.80 0.80
C ILE A 186 2.57 14.90 1.70
N LEU A 187 3.85 15.25 1.87
CA LEU A 187 4.76 14.52 2.76
C LEU A 187 4.26 14.55 4.22
N ASN A 188 3.75 15.69 4.70
CA ASN A 188 3.15 15.79 6.02
C ASN A 188 1.90 14.91 6.15
N ILE A 189 0.99 14.97 5.17
CA ILE A 189 -0.20 14.10 5.11
C ILE A 189 0.20 12.63 5.20
N PHE A 190 1.17 12.19 4.41
CA PHE A 190 1.69 10.82 4.45
C PHE A 190 2.28 10.46 5.80
N SER A 191 3.09 11.35 6.39
CA SER A 191 3.63 11.14 7.72
C SER A 191 2.56 11.12 8.81
N GLU A 192 1.37 11.67 8.60
CA GLU A 192 0.25 11.61 9.54
C GLU A 192 -0.57 10.33 9.39
N VAL A 193 -0.63 9.73 8.19
CA VAL A 193 -1.48 8.57 7.92
C VAL A 193 -0.73 7.24 7.78
N CYS A 194 0.58 7.25 7.56
CA CYS A 194 1.43 6.08 7.44
C CYS A 194 2.42 5.97 8.61
N TYR A 195 2.86 4.74 8.89
CA TYR A 195 4.03 4.52 9.75
C TYR A 195 5.34 4.83 8.99
N GLY A 196 6.40 5.12 9.75
CA GLY A 196 7.79 5.13 9.26
C GLY A 196 8.46 3.76 9.42
N LYS A 197 9.68 3.60 8.92
CA LYS A 197 10.37 2.30 8.78
C LYS A 197 10.48 1.46 10.05
N ASP A 198 10.48 2.11 11.22
CA ASP A 198 10.62 1.44 12.51
C ASP A 198 9.50 0.42 12.80
N ILE A 199 8.36 0.52 12.08
CA ILE A 199 7.30 -0.48 12.13
C ILE A 199 7.77 -1.87 11.68
N PHE A 200 8.83 -1.97 10.87
CA PHE A 200 9.38 -3.23 10.38
C PHE A 200 10.64 -3.68 11.12
N LYS A 201 11.01 -3.04 12.24
CA LYS A 201 12.26 -3.33 12.95
C LYS A 201 12.38 -4.79 13.45
N ASN A 202 11.26 -5.48 13.63
CA ASN A 202 11.17 -6.84 14.18
C ASN A 202 10.76 -7.88 13.12
N LEU A 203 10.63 -7.49 11.85
CA LEU A 203 10.25 -8.38 10.73
C LEU A 203 11.45 -9.19 10.25
#